data_AF-A0A1G9RB07-F1
#
_entry.id   AF-A0A1G9RB07-F1
#
_cell.length_a   1.000
_cell.length_b   1.000
_cell.length_c   1.000
_cell.angle_alpha   90.00
_cell.angle_beta   90.00
_cell.angle_gamma   90.00
#
_symmetry.space_group_name_H-M   'P 1'
#
loop_
_entity.id
_entity.type
_entity.pdbx_description
1 polymer ?
#
loop_
_entity_poly.entity_id
_entity_poly.type
_entity_poly.pdbx_seq_one_letter_code
_entity_poly.pdbx_strand_id
1 'polypeptide(L)'
;MRLLRYALLCLSLPLHAQNLPSLLHDRNVQSTFSIVAFDPQAEEWGIAVATNNLAVGASTAYIRPGVGAFTLIAETEPAYAANGFRLLEQGRSIEEALDFTRKKDTLSYQRQFAGVDADGNVFAFTGESLRYWKGTATHRTGFHFAVLGNQLAPGVTDRMAETFETTTGTLATRLLAALLAGERAGGQINGKQSAALLVKGVRHEWYEDIDLRVDHSRHPFEDLRRLLDYYEGRVLTNRAAFAARNDNPARARGFLAEATRKTKGWYGFYGRIAKVHWLLQEPVPARKLVLEALRAEPRWKENLPAFYGIYDATLERLYPEKKFTLADWTLAVDMLIDVRQAEKAFGLAERTLARFPESPQLWYLKALAAKETGRLSEARRAAARALALDPAHAEAGKLAGALSD
;
A
#
# COMPACT_ATOMS: atom_id res chain seq x y z
N MET A 1 -41.96 45.39 -49.39
CA MET A 1 -40.91 44.42 -49.00
C MET A 1 -40.22 44.94 -47.75
N ARG A 2 -40.42 44.28 -46.60
CA ARG A 2 -39.88 44.68 -45.29
C ARG A 2 -38.46 44.14 -45.14
N LEU A 3 -37.50 45.03 -44.85
CA LEU A 3 -36.11 44.69 -44.50
C LEU A 3 -36.02 44.34 -43.01
N LEU A 4 -35.64 43.09 -42.72
CA LEU A 4 -35.45 42.58 -41.36
C LEU A 4 -34.03 42.94 -40.87
N ARG A 5 -33.93 43.72 -39.79
CA ARG A 5 -32.68 44.03 -39.09
C ARG A 5 -32.39 42.91 -38.09
N TYR A 6 -31.27 42.20 -38.23
CA TYR A 6 -30.76 41.32 -37.19
C TYR A 6 -29.84 42.11 -36.26
N ALA A 7 -30.23 42.25 -35.00
CA ALA A 7 -29.38 42.77 -33.93
C ALA A 7 -28.47 41.64 -33.43
N LEU A 8 -27.16 41.81 -33.53
CA LEU A 8 -26.18 40.94 -32.88
C LEU A 8 -26.18 41.23 -31.38
N LEU A 9 -26.76 40.32 -30.59
CA LEU A 9 -26.55 40.27 -29.14
C LEU A 9 -25.13 39.73 -28.88
N CYS A 10 -24.20 40.61 -28.52
CA CYS A 10 -22.93 40.21 -27.92
C CYS A 10 -23.18 39.71 -26.49
N LEU A 11 -23.43 38.41 -26.35
CA LEU A 11 -23.35 37.71 -25.07
C LEU A 11 -21.88 37.71 -24.63
N SER A 12 -21.52 38.61 -23.71
CA SER A 12 -20.26 38.56 -22.98
C SER A 12 -20.27 37.36 -22.03
N LEU A 13 -19.96 36.17 -22.57
CA LEU A 13 -19.57 35.05 -21.72
C LEU A 13 -18.31 35.47 -20.96
N PRO A 14 -18.29 35.42 -19.62
CA PRO A 14 -17.05 35.59 -18.88
C PRO A 14 -16.14 34.40 -19.22
N LEU A 15 -15.28 34.59 -20.22
CA LEU A 15 -14.12 33.77 -20.49
C LEU A 15 -13.22 33.82 -19.26
N HIS A 16 -13.47 32.92 -18.31
CA HIS A 16 -12.51 32.57 -17.28
C HIS A 16 -11.37 31.84 -17.97
N ALA A 17 -10.47 32.59 -18.59
CA ALA A 17 -9.29 32.05 -19.23
C ALA A 17 -8.41 31.42 -18.13
N GLN A 18 -8.59 30.11 -17.94
CA GLN A 18 -8.05 29.29 -16.85
C GLN A 18 -6.52 29.24 -16.81
N ASN A 19 -5.84 29.75 -17.83
CA ASN A 19 -4.45 29.40 -18.13
C ASN A 19 -3.57 30.58 -18.56
N LEU A 20 -4.00 31.84 -18.40
CA LEU A 20 -3.18 32.99 -18.84
C LEU A 20 -1.73 32.96 -18.32
N PRO A 21 -1.46 32.64 -17.05
CA PRO A 21 -0.07 32.53 -16.58
C PRO A 21 0.71 31.39 -17.24
N SER A 22 0.05 30.27 -17.58
CA SER A 22 0.69 29.16 -18.30
C SER A 22 0.96 29.48 -19.76
N LEU A 23 0.08 30.24 -20.40
CA LEU A 23 0.20 30.67 -21.80
C LEU A 23 1.23 31.80 -21.98
N LEU A 24 1.51 32.57 -20.92
CA LEU A 24 2.49 33.67 -20.93
C LEU A 24 3.89 33.25 -20.44
N HIS A 25 4.00 32.12 -19.73
CA HIS A 25 5.25 31.69 -19.11
C HIS A 25 5.67 30.25 -19.47
N ASP A 26 4.94 29.56 -20.34
CA ASP A 26 5.12 28.12 -20.65
C ASP A 26 5.14 27.22 -19.39
N ARG A 27 4.47 27.64 -18.31
CA ARG A 27 4.49 26.96 -17.00
C ARG A 27 3.11 26.50 -16.56
N ASN A 28 2.96 25.21 -16.30
CA ASN A 28 1.69 24.66 -15.82
C ASN A 28 1.44 25.04 -14.35
N VAL A 29 0.46 25.89 -14.11
CA VAL A 29 0.04 26.30 -12.76
C VAL A 29 -0.91 25.24 -12.20
N GLN A 30 -0.36 24.25 -11.49
CA GLN A 30 -1.12 23.11 -10.97
C GLN A 30 -1.52 23.31 -9.50
N SER A 31 -2.81 23.12 -9.21
CA SER A 31 -3.34 23.18 -7.85
C SER A 31 -2.83 22.00 -7.04
N THR A 32 -2.19 22.26 -5.90
CA THR A 32 -1.52 21.21 -5.12
C THR A 32 -1.57 21.55 -3.65
N PHE A 33 -1.71 20.53 -2.79
CA PHE A 33 -1.56 20.67 -1.35
C PHE A 33 -0.90 19.43 -0.75
N SER A 34 -0.14 19.65 0.31
CA SER A 34 0.69 18.62 0.94
C SER A 34 0.79 18.86 2.45
N ILE A 35 1.05 17.77 3.16
CA ILE A 35 1.50 17.76 4.55
C ILE A 35 2.78 16.93 4.62
N VAL A 36 3.78 17.43 5.35
CA VAL A 36 5.00 16.72 5.74
C VAL A 36 5.06 16.68 7.26
N ALA A 37 5.42 15.54 7.84
CA ALA A 37 5.47 15.37 9.28
C ALA A 37 6.50 14.34 9.74
N PHE A 38 6.85 14.42 11.02
CA PHE A 38 7.70 13.49 11.74
C PHE A 38 6.95 12.95 12.97
N ASP A 39 7.05 11.64 13.20
CA ASP A 39 6.60 10.97 14.43
C ASP A 39 7.81 10.51 15.24
N PRO A 40 8.18 11.20 16.33
CA PRO A 40 9.35 10.86 17.14
C PRO A 40 9.18 9.54 17.91
N GLN A 41 7.96 9.07 18.16
CA GLN A 41 7.76 7.80 18.89
C GLN A 41 8.04 6.60 17.99
N ALA A 42 7.60 6.69 16.74
CA ALA A 42 7.84 5.66 15.73
C ALA A 42 9.18 5.82 15.00
N GLU A 43 9.82 7.00 15.12
CA GLU A 43 11.00 7.40 14.34
C GLU A 43 10.71 7.31 12.82
N GLU A 44 9.55 7.87 12.43
CA GLU A 44 9.01 7.85 11.07
C GLU A 44 8.86 9.27 10.51
N TRP A 45 9.19 9.46 9.23
CA TRP A 45 8.88 10.66 8.46
C TRP A 45 7.86 10.31 7.40
N GLY A 46 6.95 11.23 7.11
CA GLY A 46 5.93 10.99 6.11
C GLY A 46 5.41 12.23 5.42
N ILE A 47 4.90 12.01 4.21
CA ILE A 47 4.34 13.03 3.33
C ILE A 47 3.05 12.51 2.74
N ALA A 48 2.00 13.33 2.78
CA ALA A 48 0.82 13.15 1.95
C ALA A 48 0.64 14.35 1.02
N VAL A 49 0.26 14.11 -0.23
CA VAL A 49 0.16 15.15 -1.25
C VAL A 49 -0.92 14.81 -2.28
N ALA A 50 -1.60 15.84 -2.80
CA ALA A 50 -2.55 15.70 -3.90
C ALA A 50 -2.47 16.89 -4.87
N THR A 51 -2.74 16.62 -6.15
CA THR A 51 -2.71 17.61 -7.22
C THR A 51 -3.69 17.28 -8.35
N ASN A 52 -3.90 18.25 -9.24
CA ASN A 52 -4.68 18.11 -10.48
C ASN A 52 -3.79 17.75 -11.68
N ASN A 53 -2.50 17.50 -11.45
CA ASN A 53 -1.54 16.95 -12.38
C ASN A 53 -1.30 15.43 -12.20
N LEU A 54 -0.56 14.81 -13.12
CA LEU A 54 -0.18 13.40 -13.07
C LEU A 54 0.91 13.12 -12.01
N ALA A 55 0.86 11.95 -11.38
CA ALA A 55 1.97 11.31 -10.67
C ALA A 55 2.71 12.15 -9.60
N VAL A 56 1.98 12.89 -8.77
CA VAL A 56 2.56 13.85 -7.82
C VAL A 56 3.57 13.26 -6.84
N GLY A 57 3.36 12.02 -6.40
CA GLY A 57 4.24 11.36 -5.42
C GLY A 57 5.69 11.24 -5.90
N ALA A 58 5.94 11.17 -7.21
CA ALA A 58 7.30 11.05 -7.75
C ALA A 58 8.07 12.36 -7.74
N SER A 59 7.38 13.49 -7.82
CA SER A 59 8.01 14.78 -8.09
C SER A 59 8.16 15.63 -6.83
N THR A 60 7.26 15.46 -5.85
CA THR A 60 7.14 16.42 -4.75
C THR A 60 7.55 15.88 -3.39
N ALA A 61 7.66 14.56 -3.20
CA ALA A 61 7.88 13.95 -1.89
C ALA A 61 9.28 13.33 -1.75
N TYR A 62 10.06 13.81 -0.77
CA TYR A 62 11.44 13.36 -0.53
C TYR A 62 11.61 12.99 0.94
N ILE A 63 12.00 11.76 1.23
CA ILE A 63 12.18 11.26 2.60
C ILE A 63 13.49 10.50 2.70
N ARG A 64 14.31 10.86 3.70
CA ARG A 64 15.51 10.12 4.11
C ARG A 64 15.40 9.86 5.61
N PRO A 65 15.05 8.63 6.04
CA PRO A 65 14.95 8.30 7.46
C PRO A 65 16.22 8.66 8.23
N GLY A 66 16.05 9.22 9.41
CA GLY A 66 17.14 9.68 10.28
C GLY A 66 17.77 11.02 9.87
N VAL A 67 17.34 11.61 8.75
CA VAL A 67 17.82 12.93 8.30
C VAL A 67 16.67 13.93 8.23
N GLY A 68 15.59 13.58 7.52
CA GLY A 68 14.42 14.44 7.40
C GLY A 68 13.48 14.09 6.25
N ALA A 69 12.51 14.97 6.02
CA ALA A 69 11.62 14.91 4.87
C ALA A 69 11.35 16.30 4.31
N PHE A 70 11.17 16.38 2.99
CA PHE A 70 10.91 17.61 2.25
C PHE A 70 9.77 17.40 1.26
N THR A 71 8.87 18.39 1.19
CA THR A 71 7.83 18.47 0.18
C THR A 71 7.97 19.75 -0.62
N LEU A 72 7.93 19.65 -1.96
CA LEU A 72 8.19 20.74 -2.89
C LEU A 72 7.06 20.79 -3.92
N ILE A 73 6.29 21.89 -3.95
CA ILE A 73 5.08 22.03 -4.78
C ILE A 73 5.04 23.41 -5.47
N ALA A 74 3.95 23.68 -6.20
CA ALA A 74 3.88 24.76 -7.20
C ALA A 74 4.92 24.51 -8.29
N GLU A 75 5.89 25.40 -8.50
CA GLU A 75 7.02 25.12 -9.38
C GLU A 75 8.09 24.30 -8.64
N THR A 76 8.09 22.99 -8.86
CA THR A 76 8.94 22.03 -8.13
C THR A 76 10.42 22.19 -8.49
N GLU A 77 11.31 22.16 -7.49
CA GLU A 77 12.77 22.24 -7.67
C GLU A 77 13.50 21.22 -6.80
N PRO A 78 13.86 20.03 -7.34
CA PRO A 78 14.49 18.96 -6.58
C PRO A 78 15.79 19.36 -5.86
N ALA A 79 16.48 20.43 -6.30
CA ALA A 79 17.67 20.93 -5.65
C ALA A 79 17.44 21.33 -4.18
N TYR A 80 16.22 21.72 -3.77
CA TYR A 80 15.90 22.02 -2.38
C TYR A 80 16.06 20.79 -1.49
N ALA A 81 15.53 19.63 -1.90
CA ALA A 81 15.65 18.40 -1.15
C ALA A 81 17.09 17.85 -1.20
N ALA A 82 17.72 17.83 -2.37
CA ALA A 82 19.08 17.32 -2.53
C ALA A 82 20.11 18.09 -1.69
N ASN A 83 20.08 19.43 -1.75
CA ASN A 83 20.93 20.25 -0.89
C ASN A 83 20.49 20.21 0.57
N GLY A 84 19.18 20.13 0.81
CA GLY A 84 18.58 20.10 2.14
C GLY A 84 19.12 18.92 2.95
N PHE A 85 19.01 17.70 2.43
CA PHE A 85 19.56 16.52 3.10
C PHE A 85 21.07 16.65 3.40
N ARG A 86 21.85 17.10 2.42
CA ARG A 86 23.31 17.28 2.58
C ARG A 86 23.64 18.27 3.70
N LEU A 87 22.84 19.34 3.86
CA LEU A 87 23.06 20.36 4.89
C LEU A 87 22.59 19.90 6.27
N LEU A 88 21.48 19.17 6.35
CA LEU A 88 21.04 18.53 7.60
C LEU A 88 22.09 17.53 8.11
N GLU A 89 22.67 16.73 7.22
CA GLU A 89 23.79 15.81 7.55
C GLU A 89 25.05 16.55 8.05
N GLN A 90 25.18 17.84 7.73
CA GLN A 90 26.26 18.71 8.21
C GLN A 90 25.90 19.46 9.51
N GLY A 91 24.76 19.13 10.14
CA GLY A 91 24.28 19.75 11.37
C GLY A 91 23.67 21.15 11.20
N ARG A 92 23.30 21.53 9.97
CA ARG A 92 22.58 22.79 9.72
C ARG A 92 21.11 22.63 10.09
N SER A 93 20.45 23.72 10.47
CA SER A 93 19.02 23.67 10.76
C SER A 93 18.19 23.46 9.48
N ILE A 94 16.95 22.98 9.63
CA ILE A 94 16.02 22.83 8.51
C ILE A 94 15.77 24.14 7.74
N GLU A 95 15.74 25.27 8.45
CA GLU A 95 15.62 26.60 7.85
C GLU A 95 16.86 26.92 7.02
N GLU A 96 18.06 26.80 7.58
CA GLU A 96 19.32 27.04 6.87
C GLU A 96 19.47 26.15 5.63
N ALA A 97 19.05 24.89 5.74
CA ALA A 97 19.10 23.90 4.68
C ALA A 97 18.23 24.30 3.47
N LEU A 98 17.00 24.76 3.71
CA LEU A 98 16.10 25.23 2.65
C LEU A 98 16.48 26.62 2.13
N ASP A 99 16.94 27.51 3.01
CA ASP A 99 17.37 28.87 2.66
C ASP A 99 18.60 28.89 1.76
N PHE A 100 19.49 27.91 1.90
CA PHE A 100 20.68 27.79 1.05
C PHE A 100 20.33 27.74 -0.44
N THR A 101 19.30 26.96 -0.80
CA THR A 101 18.82 26.86 -2.18
C THR A 101 17.97 28.08 -2.53
N ARG A 102 17.07 28.50 -1.63
CA ARG A 102 16.19 29.66 -1.84
C ARG A 102 16.94 30.93 -2.24
N LYS A 103 18.05 31.23 -1.57
CA LYS A 103 18.84 32.45 -1.82
C LYS A 103 19.48 32.51 -3.21
N LYS A 104 19.62 31.38 -3.90
CA LYS A 104 20.19 31.26 -5.25
C LYS A 104 19.12 31.09 -6.33
N ASP A 105 17.91 30.75 -5.91
CA ASP A 105 16.79 30.45 -6.77
C ASP A 105 16.04 31.73 -7.12
N THR A 106 16.35 32.24 -8.32
CA THR A 106 15.70 33.45 -8.87
C THR A 106 14.21 33.26 -9.13
N LEU A 107 13.67 32.04 -8.99
CA LEU A 107 12.25 31.73 -9.16
C LEU A 107 11.57 31.36 -7.84
N SER A 108 12.25 31.52 -6.69
CA SER A 108 11.72 31.15 -5.37
C SER A 108 10.36 31.79 -5.07
N TYR A 109 10.09 32.99 -5.59
CA TYR A 109 8.80 33.66 -5.47
C TYR A 109 7.62 32.91 -6.12
N GLN A 110 7.87 31.89 -6.95
CA GLN A 110 6.88 31.00 -7.59
C GLN A 110 6.84 29.59 -6.97
N ARG A 111 7.56 29.35 -5.87
CA ARG A 111 7.67 28.02 -5.26
C ARG A 111 6.94 27.93 -3.93
N GLN A 112 6.66 26.70 -3.55
CA GLN A 112 6.20 26.35 -2.21
C GLN A 112 6.98 25.14 -1.75
N PHE A 113 7.51 25.18 -0.53
CA PHE A 113 8.25 24.07 0.02
C PHE A 113 8.16 24.04 1.54
N ALA A 114 8.29 22.85 2.10
CA ALA A 114 8.42 22.65 3.53
C ALA A 114 9.30 21.44 3.82
N GLY A 115 9.83 21.38 5.03
CA GLY A 115 10.52 20.21 5.52
C GLY A 115 10.49 20.08 7.03
N VAL A 116 10.81 18.88 7.47
CA VAL A 116 10.99 18.53 8.88
C VAL A 116 12.28 17.71 9.02
N ASP A 117 13.14 18.09 9.95
CA ASP A 117 14.42 17.40 10.18
C ASP A 117 14.28 16.21 11.15
N ALA A 118 15.42 15.63 11.55
CA ALA A 118 15.45 14.47 12.42
C ALA A 118 15.08 14.75 13.88
N ASP A 119 15.22 16.00 14.31
CA ASP A 119 14.82 16.48 15.64
C ASP A 119 13.36 16.97 15.64
N GLY A 120 12.71 16.93 14.48
CA GLY A 120 11.34 17.37 14.30
C GLY A 120 11.17 18.89 14.20
N ASN A 121 12.24 19.65 13.97
CA ASN A 121 12.12 21.07 13.65
C ASN A 121 11.54 21.23 12.25
N VAL A 122 10.72 22.25 12.06
CA VAL A 122 9.94 22.45 10.83
C VAL A 122 10.24 23.81 10.21
N PHE A 123 10.34 23.85 8.89
CA PHE A 123 10.34 25.10 8.13
C PHE A 123 9.42 24.99 6.92
N ALA A 124 8.70 26.07 6.60
CA ALA A 124 7.82 26.14 5.43
C ALA A 124 7.90 27.53 4.79
N PHE A 125 7.71 27.57 3.47
CA PHE A 125 7.79 28.79 2.68
C PHE A 125 6.73 28.79 1.57
N THR A 126 6.09 29.96 1.39
CA THR A 126 5.18 30.22 0.27
C THR A 126 5.70 31.43 -0.50
N GLY A 127 6.03 31.22 -1.77
CA GLY A 127 6.52 32.27 -2.66
C GLY A 127 5.52 33.41 -2.82
N GLU A 128 6.01 34.63 -2.79
CA GLU A 128 5.18 35.84 -2.78
C GLU A 128 4.25 35.97 -3.97
N SER A 129 4.65 35.49 -5.16
CA SER A 129 3.82 35.65 -6.36
C SER A 129 2.58 34.75 -6.37
N LEU A 130 2.55 33.70 -5.54
CA LEU A 130 1.41 32.79 -5.46
C LEU A 130 0.14 33.50 -4.94
N ARG A 131 0.28 34.66 -4.27
CA ARG A 131 -0.87 35.51 -3.89
C ARG A 131 -1.70 36.02 -5.07
N TYR A 132 -1.11 36.04 -6.27
CA TYR A 132 -1.79 36.44 -7.51
C TYR A 132 -2.41 35.25 -8.25
N TRP A 133 -2.17 34.01 -7.79
CA TRP A 133 -2.81 32.84 -8.36
C TRP A 133 -4.25 32.75 -7.86
N LYS A 134 -5.14 32.15 -8.66
CA LYS A 134 -6.54 31.99 -8.28
C LYS A 134 -6.65 31.13 -7.01
N GLY A 135 -7.49 31.51 -6.06
CA GLY A 135 -7.69 30.78 -4.80
C GLY A 135 -6.71 31.18 -3.71
N THR A 136 -6.52 30.30 -2.73
CA THR A 136 -5.61 30.53 -1.60
C THR A 136 -4.27 29.83 -1.84
N ALA A 137 -3.18 30.53 -1.56
CA ALA A 137 -1.85 29.94 -1.43
C ALA A 137 -1.27 30.30 -0.06
N THR A 138 -1.02 29.30 0.77
CA THR A 138 -0.57 29.51 2.15
C THR A 138 0.10 28.25 2.71
N HIS A 139 0.69 28.38 3.89
CA HIS A 139 1.22 27.27 4.68
C HIS A 139 0.90 27.45 6.16
N ARG A 140 1.00 26.35 6.92
CA ARG A 140 0.93 26.28 8.38
C ARG A 140 2.05 25.38 8.87
N THR A 141 2.60 25.73 10.02
CA THR A 141 3.55 24.90 10.76
C THR A 141 2.97 24.59 12.12
N GLY A 142 3.30 23.42 12.65
CA GLY A 142 2.91 22.98 13.98
C GLY A 142 3.97 22.03 14.55
N PHE A 143 3.62 21.37 15.64
CA PHE A 143 4.55 20.48 16.33
C PHE A 143 4.90 19.26 15.45
N HIS A 144 6.11 19.27 14.88
CA HIS A 144 6.65 18.23 13.99
C HIS A 144 5.92 18.07 12.65
N PHE A 145 5.21 19.08 12.15
CA PHE A 145 4.61 19.04 10.81
C PHE A 145 4.49 20.42 10.15
N ALA A 146 4.41 20.40 8.82
CA ALA A 146 3.98 21.53 8.00
C ALA A 146 2.92 21.12 6.98
N VAL A 147 1.98 22.03 6.74
CA VAL A 147 0.97 21.95 5.68
C VAL A 147 1.16 23.12 4.73
N LEU A 148 1.02 22.89 3.44
CA LEU A 148 1.13 23.93 2.41
C LEU A 148 0.27 23.59 1.21
N GLY A 149 -0.14 24.63 0.48
CA GLY A 149 -0.76 24.43 -0.82
C GLY A 149 -1.13 25.72 -1.52
N ASN A 150 -1.49 25.58 -2.79
CA ASN A 150 -1.84 26.68 -3.70
C ASN A 150 -3.07 26.33 -4.54
N GLN A 151 -3.75 27.37 -5.01
CA GLN A 151 -5.05 27.28 -5.68
C GLN A 151 -6.07 26.46 -4.89
N LEU A 152 -6.16 26.72 -3.59
CA LEU A 152 -7.07 26.02 -2.70
C LEU A 152 -8.31 26.85 -2.39
N ALA A 153 -9.37 26.17 -1.99
CA ALA A 153 -10.46 26.82 -1.27
C ALA A 153 -9.94 27.43 0.05
N PRO A 154 -10.56 28.51 0.57
CA PRO A 154 -10.18 29.07 1.86
C PRO A 154 -10.28 28.06 3.01
N GLY A 155 -9.34 28.09 3.95
CA GLY A 155 -9.35 27.26 5.16
C GLY A 155 -8.86 25.81 5.00
N VAL A 156 -8.49 25.38 3.78
CA VAL A 156 -8.01 24.00 3.52
C VAL A 156 -6.80 23.64 4.38
N THR A 157 -5.76 24.49 4.41
CA THR A 157 -4.54 24.21 5.19
C THR A 157 -4.78 24.24 6.69
N ASP A 158 -5.67 25.10 7.17
CA ASP A 158 -6.07 25.18 8.59
C ASP A 158 -6.73 23.87 8.99
N ARG A 159 -7.70 23.40 8.20
CA ARG A 159 -8.42 22.17 8.48
C ARG A 159 -7.52 20.93 8.45
N MET A 160 -6.54 20.90 7.55
CA MET A 160 -5.53 19.84 7.52
C MET A 160 -4.68 19.82 8.78
N ALA A 161 -4.18 20.99 9.22
CA ALA A 161 -3.37 21.11 10.43
C ALA A 161 -4.15 20.65 11.67
N GLU A 162 -5.35 21.21 11.89
CA GLU A 162 -6.24 20.83 13.00
C GLU A 162 -6.54 19.31 13.01
N THR A 163 -6.78 18.73 11.84
CA THR A 163 -7.06 17.29 11.72
C THR A 163 -5.81 16.47 12.06
N PHE A 164 -4.62 16.87 11.62
CA PHE A 164 -3.38 16.15 11.91
C PHE A 164 -3.04 16.14 13.40
N GLU A 165 -3.27 17.26 14.08
CA GLU A 165 -3.03 17.44 15.52
C GLU A 165 -3.98 16.60 16.37
N THR A 166 -5.24 16.46 15.94
CA THR A 166 -6.30 15.78 16.71
C THR A 166 -6.47 14.31 16.36
N THR A 167 -5.96 13.87 15.20
CA THR A 167 -6.04 12.46 14.78
C THR A 167 -4.99 11.62 15.52
N THR A 168 -5.41 10.48 16.04
CA THR A 168 -4.54 9.48 16.68
C THR A 168 -4.28 8.29 15.75
N GLY A 169 -3.29 7.46 16.09
CA GLY A 169 -2.89 6.28 15.31
C GLY A 169 -1.53 6.48 14.63
N THR A 170 -1.25 5.64 13.64
CA THR A 170 0.03 5.67 12.90
C THR A 170 0.23 6.99 12.16
N LEU A 171 1.48 7.35 11.85
CA LEU A 171 1.77 8.53 11.05
C LEU A 171 1.03 8.51 9.69
N ALA A 172 0.98 7.34 9.04
CA ALA A 172 0.24 7.13 7.80
C ALA A 172 -1.26 7.48 7.93
N THR A 173 -1.90 7.01 9.01
CA THR A 173 -3.31 7.30 9.29
C THR A 173 -3.54 8.80 9.48
N ARG A 174 -2.68 9.47 10.26
CA ARG A 174 -2.77 10.90 10.56
C ARG A 174 -2.57 11.76 9.32
N LEU A 175 -1.55 11.47 8.51
CA LEU A 175 -1.27 12.16 7.24
C LEU A 175 -2.43 12.02 6.25
N LEU A 176 -2.96 10.82 6.08
CA LEU A 176 -4.10 10.60 5.18
C LEU A 176 -5.37 11.29 5.71
N ALA A 177 -5.61 11.26 7.02
CA ALA A 177 -6.76 11.95 7.62
C ALA A 177 -6.70 13.46 7.35
N ALA A 178 -5.53 14.07 7.51
CA ALA A 178 -5.28 15.47 7.20
C ALA A 178 -5.54 15.77 5.72
N LEU A 179 -4.92 15.02 4.80
CA LEU A 179 -5.11 15.20 3.35
C LEU A 179 -6.60 15.15 2.96
N LEU A 180 -7.34 14.18 3.50
CA LEU A 180 -8.76 14.04 3.21
C LEU A 180 -9.63 15.10 3.88
N ALA A 181 -9.20 15.68 5.00
CA ALA A 181 -9.87 16.81 5.62
C ALA A 181 -9.68 18.09 4.81
N GLY A 182 -8.49 18.30 4.25
CA GLY A 182 -8.24 19.39 3.30
C GLY A 182 -9.14 19.30 2.07
N GLU A 183 -9.26 18.09 1.50
CA GLU A 183 -10.19 17.81 0.40
C GLU A 183 -11.65 18.13 0.77
N ARG A 184 -12.12 17.69 1.95
CA ARG A 184 -13.48 17.99 2.44
C ARG A 184 -13.71 19.47 2.74
N ALA A 185 -12.66 20.23 3.04
CA ALA A 185 -12.71 21.68 3.23
C ALA A 185 -12.79 22.48 1.91
N GLY A 186 -12.97 21.79 0.78
CA GLY A 186 -13.07 22.36 -0.56
C GLY A 186 -11.86 22.07 -1.44
N GLY A 187 -10.74 21.65 -0.84
CA GLY A 187 -9.55 21.15 -1.53
C GLY A 187 -9.06 22.09 -2.64
N GLN A 188 -8.75 21.48 -3.78
CA GLN A 188 -8.28 22.15 -4.98
C GLN A 188 -9.44 22.77 -5.76
N ILE A 189 -9.31 24.04 -6.15
CA ILE A 189 -10.40 24.74 -6.86
C ILE A 189 -10.53 24.35 -8.35
N ASN A 190 -9.53 23.64 -8.90
CA ASN A 190 -9.40 23.35 -10.33
C ASN A 190 -9.15 21.85 -10.59
N GLY A 191 -10.07 20.98 -10.17
CA GLY A 191 -10.01 19.54 -10.46
C GLY A 191 -9.02 18.77 -9.58
N LYS A 192 -8.99 17.44 -9.77
CA LYS A 192 -8.23 16.46 -8.97
C LYS A 192 -7.77 15.35 -9.91
N GLN A 193 -6.56 14.83 -9.72
CA GLN A 193 -5.98 13.87 -10.66
C GLN A 193 -5.10 12.82 -9.99
N SER A 194 -4.21 13.22 -9.10
CA SER A 194 -3.29 12.29 -8.44
C SER A 194 -3.09 12.61 -6.96
N ALA A 195 -2.75 11.59 -6.19
CA ALA A 195 -2.45 11.70 -4.77
C ALA A 195 -1.45 10.63 -4.33
N ALA A 196 -0.67 10.91 -3.28
CA ALA A 196 0.30 9.98 -2.73
C ALA A 196 0.40 10.09 -1.21
N LEU A 197 0.78 8.99 -0.57
CA LEU A 197 1.11 8.86 0.84
C LEU A 197 2.40 8.05 0.96
N LEU A 198 3.44 8.70 1.49
CA LEU A 198 4.74 8.08 1.73
C LEU A 198 5.06 8.15 3.23
N VAL A 199 5.51 7.04 3.82
CA VAL A 199 6.01 6.99 5.20
C VAL A 199 7.22 6.07 5.25
N LYS A 200 8.32 6.56 5.81
CA LYS A 200 9.57 5.80 5.97
C LYS A 200 10.15 6.00 7.37
N GLY A 201 10.71 4.95 7.95
CA GLY A 201 11.25 4.97 9.31
C GLY A 201 12.66 4.41 9.40
N VAL A 202 13.42 4.78 10.43
CA VAL A 202 14.78 4.25 10.65
C VAL A 202 14.78 2.75 11.01
N ARG A 203 13.67 2.28 11.57
CA ARG A 203 13.48 0.88 11.98
C ARG A 203 12.83 0.02 10.90
N HIS A 204 12.51 0.60 9.75
CA HIS A 204 11.84 -0.10 8.68
C HIS A 204 12.82 -0.89 7.83
N GLU A 205 12.45 -2.13 7.56
CA GLU A 205 12.92 -2.80 6.35
C GLU A 205 12.23 -2.20 5.11
N TRP A 206 12.83 -2.36 3.93
CA TRP A 206 12.32 -1.75 2.69
C TRP A 206 10.85 -2.11 2.36
N TYR A 207 10.34 -3.23 2.87
CA TYR A 207 8.97 -3.71 2.66
C TYR A 207 7.95 -3.18 3.68
N GLU A 208 8.42 -2.48 4.73
CA GLU A 208 7.62 -1.84 5.79
C GLU A 208 7.37 -0.36 5.49
N ASP A 209 8.21 0.24 4.63
CA ASP A 209 7.96 1.55 4.07
C ASP A 209 6.64 1.59 3.29
N ILE A 210 5.91 2.68 3.48
CA ILE A 210 4.67 2.98 2.77
C ILE A 210 5.05 3.90 1.61
N ASP A 211 4.77 3.46 0.40
CA ASP A 211 4.79 4.28 -0.80
C ASP A 211 3.54 3.94 -1.61
N LEU A 212 2.45 4.65 -1.32
CA LEU A 212 1.14 4.44 -1.91
C LEU A 212 0.82 5.60 -2.84
N ARG A 213 0.54 5.28 -4.10
CA ARG A 213 0.42 6.27 -5.16
C ARG A 213 -0.80 6.00 -6.02
N VAL A 214 -1.60 7.05 -6.20
CA VAL A 214 -2.63 7.13 -7.22
C VAL A 214 -2.15 8.15 -8.24
N ASP A 215 -1.42 7.69 -9.25
CA ASP A 215 -0.79 8.58 -10.22
C ASP A 215 -1.78 9.17 -11.23
N HIS A 216 -2.96 8.53 -11.40
CA HIS A 216 -4.10 9.05 -12.14
C HIS A 216 -5.41 8.42 -11.64
N SER A 217 -6.40 9.23 -11.28
CA SER A 217 -7.77 8.79 -11.00
C SER A 217 -8.75 9.96 -11.05
N ARG A 218 -10.03 9.65 -11.29
CA ARG A 218 -11.15 10.59 -11.06
C ARG A 218 -11.47 10.77 -9.57
N HIS A 219 -11.07 9.80 -8.74
CA HIS A 219 -11.34 9.76 -7.30
C HIS A 219 -10.03 9.52 -6.50
N PRO A 220 -8.97 10.33 -6.70
CA PRO A 220 -7.63 10.00 -6.21
C PRO A 220 -7.55 9.87 -4.69
N PHE A 221 -8.38 10.62 -3.96
CA PHE A 221 -8.48 10.58 -2.51
C PHE A 221 -9.11 9.28 -1.97
N GLU A 222 -10.19 8.81 -2.60
CA GLU A 222 -10.86 7.56 -2.22
C GLU A 222 -9.99 6.36 -2.57
N ASP A 223 -9.32 6.42 -3.72
CA ASP A 223 -8.41 5.39 -4.16
C ASP A 223 -7.17 5.31 -3.26
N LEU A 224 -6.61 6.45 -2.84
CA LEU A 224 -5.48 6.48 -1.90
C LEU A 224 -5.87 5.93 -0.53
N ARG A 225 -7.09 6.26 -0.05
CA ARG A 225 -7.66 5.64 1.17
C ARG A 225 -7.75 4.12 1.02
N ARG A 226 -8.25 3.64 -0.13
CA ARG A 226 -8.36 2.20 -0.40
C ARG A 226 -7.00 1.52 -0.40
N LEU A 227 -5.97 2.15 -0.96
CA LEU A 227 -4.60 1.63 -0.92
C LEU A 227 -4.08 1.49 0.51
N LEU A 228 -4.32 2.49 1.38
CA LEU A 228 -3.91 2.39 2.79
C LEU A 228 -4.69 1.30 3.53
N ASP A 229 -6.01 1.19 3.30
CA ASP A 229 -6.80 0.10 3.86
C ASP A 229 -6.27 -1.27 3.40
N TYR A 230 -5.91 -1.43 2.12
CA TYR A 230 -5.31 -2.68 1.63
C TYR A 230 -3.97 -2.98 2.29
N TYR A 231 -3.11 -1.97 2.46
CA TYR A 231 -1.84 -2.11 3.18
C TYR A 231 -2.05 -2.58 4.62
N GLU A 232 -2.90 -1.88 5.38
CA GLU A 232 -3.20 -2.21 6.78
C GLU A 232 -3.89 -3.57 6.91
N GLY A 233 -4.81 -3.89 5.99
CA GLY A 233 -5.49 -5.18 5.94
C GLY A 233 -4.52 -6.34 5.68
N ARG A 234 -3.46 -6.12 4.89
CA ARG A 234 -2.37 -7.09 4.71
C ARG A 234 -1.59 -7.29 6.01
N VAL A 235 -1.22 -6.22 6.71
CA VAL A 235 -0.52 -6.29 8.00
C VAL A 235 -1.36 -7.03 9.04
N LEU A 236 -2.65 -6.73 9.12
CA LEU A 236 -3.59 -7.41 10.02
C LEU A 236 -3.75 -8.89 9.69
N THR A 237 -3.79 -9.26 8.40
CA THR A 237 -3.82 -10.67 7.99
C THR A 237 -2.57 -11.42 8.43
N ASN A 238 -1.39 -10.80 8.32
CA ASN A 238 -0.14 -11.40 8.80
C ASN A 238 -0.15 -11.56 10.33
N ARG A 239 -0.62 -10.56 11.06
CA ARG A 239 -0.79 -10.63 12.53
C ARG A 239 -1.80 -11.71 12.94
N ALA A 240 -2.87 -11.87 12.18
CA ALA A 240 -3.85 -12.94 12.39
C ALA A 240 -3.23 -14.33 12.18
N ALA A 241 -2.50 -14.52 11.09
CA ALA A 241 -1.79 -15.77 10.82
C ALA A 241 -0.78 -16.10 11.92
N PHE A 242 -0.01 -15.09 12.37
CA PHE A 242 0.91 -15.26 13.49
C PHE A 242 0.19 -15.66 14.78
N ALA A 243 -0.88 -14.96 15.16
CA ALA A 243 -1.67 -15.29 16.34
C ALA A 243 -2.29 -16.70 16.26
N ALA A 244 -2.79 -17.10 15.09
CA ALA A 244 -3.35 -18.43 14.86
C ALA A 244 -2.28 -19.54 14.99
N ARG A 245 -1.07 -19.31 14.48
CA ARG A 245 0.05 -20.27 14.62
C ARG A 245 0.62 -20.36 16.04
N ASN A 246 0.38 -19.37 16.89
CA ASN A 246 0.79 -19.35 18.29
C ASN A 246 -0.40 -19.62 19.23
N ASP A 247 -1.36 -20.44 18.77
CA ASP A 247 -2.50 -20.94 19.54
C ASP A 247 -3.33 -19.84 20.24
N ASN A 248 -3.43 -18.67 19.61
CA ASN A 248 -4.25 -17.55 20.08
C ASN A 248 -5.38 -17.22 19.08
N PRO A 249 -6.43 -18.07 19.00
CA PRO A 249 -7.49 -17.94 18.02
C PRO A 249 -8.39 -16.72 18.25
N ALA A 250 -8.59 -16.30 19.51
CA ALA A 250 -9.39 -15.11 19.82
C ALA A 250 -8.74 -13.84 19.24
N ARG A 251 -7.42 -13.67 19.43
CA ARG A 251 -6.68 -12.54 18.86
C ARG A 251 -6.64 -12.61 17.33
N ALA A 252 -6.46 -13.80 16.76
CA ALA A 252 -6.47 -14.00 15.31
C ALA A 252 -7.80 -13.56 14.68
N ARG A 253 -8.95 -13.93 15.27
CA ARG A 253 -10.28 -13.51 14.81
C ARG A 253 -10.47 -12.00 14.86
N GLY A 254 -10.01 -11.35 15.93
CA GLY A 254 -10.05 -9.89 16.04
C GLY A 254 -9.36 -9.20 14.86
N PHE A 255 -8.14 -9.66 14.53
CA PHE A 255 -7.41 -9.15 13.37
C PHE A 255 -8.07 -9.49 12.03
N LEU A 256 -8.63 -10.70 11.87
CA LEU A 256 -9.30 -11.09 10.62
C LEU A 256 -10.56 -10.28 10.32
N ALA A 257 -11.35 -9.95 11.35
CA ALA A 257 -12.55 -9.15 11.18
C ALA A 257 -12.21 -7.78 10.56
N GLU A 258 -11.18 -7.13 11.09
CA GLU A 258 -10.73 -5.85 10.56
C GLU A 258 -10.02 -5.99 9.20
N ALA A 259 -9.17 -7.00 9.03
CA ALA A 259 -8.49 -7.27 7.76
C ALA A 259 -9.51 -7.44 6.62
N THR A 260 -10.53 -8.27 6.83
CA THR A 260 -11.58 -8.54 5.83
C THR A 260 -12.35 -7.27 5.45
N ARG A 261 -12.63 -6.41 6.42
CA ARG A 261 -13.28 -5.11 6.17
C ARG A 261 -12.41 -4.20 5.31
N LYS A 262 -11.12 -4.10 5.63
CA LYS A 262 -10.17 -3.21 4.96
C LYS A 262 -9.78 -3.68 3.57
N THR A 263 -9.68 -4.99 3.34
CA THR A 263 -9.31 -5.55 2.04
C THR A 263 -10.51 -5.80 1.12
N LYS A 264 -11.70 -5.29 1.45
CA LYS A 264 -12.91 -5.50 0.66
C LYS A 264 -12.70 -5.05 -0.78
N GLY A 265 -12.95 -5.95 -1.74
CA GLY A 265 -12.74 -5.69 -3.17
C GLY A 265 -11.35 -6.04 -3.69
N TRP A 266 -10.40 -6.40 -2.81
CA TRP A 266 -9.11 -6.96 -3.22
C TRP A 266 -9.20 -8.49 -3.38
N TYR A 267 -9.94 -8.94 -4.40
CA TYR A 267 -10.28 -10.36 -4.57
C TYR A 267 -9.06 -11.29 -4.67
N GLY A 268 -7.96 -10.82 -5.25
CA GLY A 268 -6.68 -11.57 -5.27
C GLY A 268 -6.09 -11.83 -3.88
N PHE A 269 -6.45 -11.03 -2.88
CA PHE A 269 -5.97 -11.16 -1.51
C PHE A 269 -6.84 -12.06 -0.63
N TYR A 270 -8.09 -12.33 -1.05
CA TYR A 270 -9.04 -13.12 -0.26
C TYR A 270 -8.54 -14.54 0.02
N GLY A 271 -7.73 -15.13 -0.87
CA GLY A 271 -7.10 -16.43 -0.62
C GLY A 271 -6.21 -16.43 0.62
N ARG A 272 -5.49 -15.34 0.90
CA ARG A 272 -4.65 -15.22 2.11
C ARG A 272 -5.50 -15.16 3.38
N ILE A 273 -6.62 -14.43 3.36
CA ILE A 273 -7.55 -14.37 4.50
C ILE A 273 -8.24 -15.73 4.71
N ALA A 274 -8.68 -16.37 3.61
CA ALA A 274 -9.29 -17.69 3.65
C ALA A 274 -8.36 -18.74 4.27
N LYS A 275 -7.06 -18.70 3.92
CA LYS A 275 -6.04 -19.55 4.53
C LYS A 275 -5.95 -19.38 6.04
N VAL A 276 -6.03 -18.16 6.58
CA VAL A 276 -5.98 -17.95 8.03
C VAL A 276 -7.24 -18.48 8.72
N HIS A 277 -8.43 -18.26 8.14
CA HIS A 277 -9.66 -18.92 8.64
C HIS A 277 -9.51 -20.44 8.64
N TRP A 278 -8.91 -21.01 7.60
CA TRP A 278 -8.68 -22.43 7.52
C TRP A 278 -7.69 -22.95 8.58
N LEU A 279 -6.60 -22.21 8.83
CA LEU A 279 -5.67 -22.48 9.93
C LEU A 279 -6.38 -22.45 11.30
N LEU A 280 -7.39 -21.59 11.46
CA LEU A 280 -8.27 -21.54 12.65
C LEU A 280 -9.32 -22.66 12.69
N GLN A 281 -9.30 -23.60 11.74
CA GLN A 281 -10.30 -24.65 11.56
C GLN A 281 -11.72 -24.11 11.30
N GLU A 282 -11.82 -22.99 10.58
CA GLU A 282 -13.07 -22.33 10.21
C GLU A 282 -13.33 -22.44 8.69
N PRO A 283 -13.75 -23.62 8.19
CA PRO A 283 -13.87 -23.85 6.75
C PRO A 283 -15.01 -23.05 6.10
N VAL A 284 -16.03 -22.64 6.86
CA VAL A 284 -17.19 -21.91 6.33
C VAL A 284 -16.83 -20.47 5.92
N PRO A 285 -16.24 -19.63 6.79
CA PRO A 285 -15.71 -18.33 6.39
C PRO A 285 -14.67 -18.40 5.27
N ALA A 286 -13.75 -19.36 5.32
CA ALA A 286 -12.74 -19.55 4.28
C ALA A 286 -13.38 -19.80 2.91
N ARG A 287 -14.35 -20.72 2.84
CA ARG A 287 -15.10 -21.04 1.61
C ARG A 287 -15.88 -19.85 1.09
N LYS A 288 -16.49 -19.05 1.97
CA LYS A 288 -17.24 -17.85 1.57
C LYS A 288 -16.34 -16.87 0.81
N LEU A 289 -15.14 -16.61 1.32
CA LEU A 289 -14.16 -15.73 0.68
C LEU A 289 -13.68 -16.26 -0.67
N VAL A 290 -13.38 -17.56 -0.74
CA VAL A 290 -13.02 -18.27 -1.99
C VAL A 290 -14.12 -18.11 -3.05
N LEU A 291 -15.38 -18.36 -2.68
CA LEU A 291 -16.52 -18.23 -3.58
C LEU A 291 -16.78 -16.78 -3.99
N GLU A 292 -16.55 -15.82 -3.10
CA GLU A 292 -16.67 -14.39 -3.42
C GLU A 292 -15.59 -13.97 -4.44
N ALA A 293 -14.34 -14.38 -4.23
CA ALA A 293 -13.25 -14.12 -5.18
C ALA A 293 -13.53 -14.74 -6.56
N LEU A 294 -14.06 -15.96 -6.61
CA LEU A 294 -14.44 -16.64 -7.86
C LEU A 294 -15.57 -15.93 -8.62
N ARG A 295 -16.56 -15.40 -7.89
CA ARG A 295 -17.68 -14.67 -8.52
C ARG A 295 -17.21 -13.37 -9.16
N ALA A 296 -16.28 -12.68 -8.51
CA ALA A 296 -15.70 -11.46 -9.04
C ALA A 296 -14.71 -11.75 -10.19
N GLU A 297 -13.89 -12.79 -10.04
CA GLU A 297 -12.83 -13.14 -10.97
C GLU A 297 -12.88 -14.64 -11.34
N PRO A 298 -13.61 -15.02 -12.41
CA PRO A 298 -13.77 -16.43 -12.78
C PRO A 298 -12.47 -17.18 -13.10
N ARG A 299 -11.40 -16.46 -13.50
CA ARG A 299 -10.06 -17.03 -13.72
C ARG A 299 -9.35 -17.41 -12.42
N TRP A 300 -9.80 -16.89 -11.27
CA TRP A 300 -9.25 -17.22 -9.96
C TRP A 300 -9.39 -18.71 -9.60
N LYS A 301 -10.21 -19.48 -10.33
CA LYS A 301 -10.36 -20.93 -10.20
C LYS A 301 -9.05 -21.72 -10.27
N GLU A 302 -8.02 -21.18 -10.90
CA GLU A 302 -6.67 -21.76 -10.94
C GLU A 302 -6.04 -21.90 -9.54
N ASN A 303 -6.49 -21.09 -8.56
CA ASN A 303 -6.02 -21.18 -7.18
C ASN A 303 -6.78 -22.20 -6.32
N LEU A 304 -7.87 -22.80 -6.84
CA LEU A 304 -8.70 -23.73 -6.06
C LEU A 304 -7.99 -24.96 -5.50
N PRO A 305 -7.00 -25.57 -6.19
CA PRO A 305 -6.27 -26.69 -5.64
C PRO A 305 -5.61 -26.39 -4.29
N ALA A 306 -5.15 -25.16 -4.05
CA ALA A 306 -4.62 -24.76 -2.75
C ALA A 306 -5.65 -24.91 -1.62
N PHE A 307 -6.94 -24.78 -1.92
CA PHE A 307 -8.02 -24.85 -0.93
C PHE A 307 -8.68 -26.24 -0.87
N TYR A 308 -7.97 -27.29 -1.28
CA TYR A 308 -8.50 -28.65 -1.37
C TYR A 308 -9.12 -29.17 -0.06
N GLY A 309 -8.56 -28.85 1.11
CA GLY A 309 -9.12 -29.35 2.37
C GLY A 309 -10.44 -28.69 2.80
N ILE A 310 -10.88 -27.65 2.09
CA ILE A 310 -12.24 -27.10 2.20
C ILE A 310 -13.09 -27.37 0.94
N TYR A 311 -12.62 -28.24 0.05
CA TYR A 311 -13.32 -28.61 -1.18
C TYR A 311 -14.64 -29.35 -0.90
N ASP A 312 -15.68 -29.04 -1.68
CA ASP A 312 -17.01 -29.66 -1.57
C ASP A 312 -17.66 -29.81 -2.96
N ALA A 313 -18.91 -30.28 -2.98
CA ALA A 313 -19.71 -30.38 -4.20
C ALA A 313 -19.85 -29.04 -4.97
N THR A 314 -19.80 -27.90 -4.28
CA THR A 314 -19.85 -26.58 -4.91
C THR A 314 -18.58 -26.31 -5.69
N LEU A 315 -17.42 -26.52 -5.09
CA LEU A 315 -16.11 -26.33 -5.71
C LEU A 315 -15.83 -27.40 -6.78
N GLU A 316 -16.26 -28.65 -6.57
CA GLU A 316 -16.20 -29.73 -7.57
C GLU A 316 -16.92 -29.35 -8.86
N ARG A 317 -18.11 -28.74 -8.75
CA ARG A 317 -18.83 -28.27 -9.94
C ARG A 317 -18.08 -27.17 -10.70
N LEU A 318 -17.32 -26.33 -10.00
CA LEU A 318 -16.62 -25.19 -10.59
C LEU A 318 -15.29 -25.60 -11.24
N TYR A 319 -14.52 -26.45 -10.57
CA TYR A 319 -13.22 -26.90 -11.06
C TYR A 319 -12.93 -28.33 -10.62
N PRO A 320 -13.47 -29.34 -11.34
CA PRO A 320 -13.46 -30.76 -10.92
C PRO A 320 -12.09 -31.33 -10.61
N GLU A 321 -11.99 -32.19 -9.59
CA GLU A 321 -10.74 -32.89 -9.21
C GLU A 321 -10.09 -33.64 -10.38
N LYS A 322 -10.89 -34.19 -11.30
CA LYS A 322 -10.38 -34.91 -12.48
C LYS A 322 -9.49 -34.05 -13.38
N LYS A 323 -9.60 -32.72 -13.30
CA LYS A 323 -8.79 -31.76 -14.05
C LYS A 323 -7.46 -31.44 -13.37
N PHE A 324 -7.29 -31.83 -12.10
CA PHE A 324 -6.09 -31.48 -11.34
C PHE A 324 -4.88 -32.20 -11.94
N THR A 325 -3.87 -31.39 -12.22
CA THR A 325 -2.53 -31.80 -12.65
C THR A 325 -1.69 -32.24 -11.44
N LEU A 326 -0.47 -32.73 -11.70
CA LEU A 326 0.50 -32.98 -10.65
C LEU A 326 0.79 -31.72 -9.82
N ALA A 327 0.91 -30.55 -10.47
CA ALA A 327 1.17 -29.28 -9.78
C ALA A 327 0.02 -28.91 -8.83
N ASP A 328 -1.22 -29.09 -9.28
CA ASP A 328 -2.43 -28.81 -8.48
C ASP A 328 -2.48 -29.68 -7.22
N TRP A 329 -2.24 -30.99 -7.36
CA TRP A 329 -2.22 -31.89 -6.22
C TRP A 329 -1.04 -31.63 -5.27
N THR A 330 0.12 -31.28 -5.82
CA THR A 330 1.29 -30.91 -5.03
C THR A 330 0.99 -29.67 -4.18
N LEU A 331 0.37 -28.65 -4.78
CA LEU A 331 -0.08 -27.45 -4.09
C LEU A 331 -1.14 -27.74 -3.01
N ALA A 332 -2.07 -28.66 -3.29
CA ALA A 332 -3.08 -29.09 -2.32
C ALA A 332 -2.47 -29.75 -1.07
N VAL A 333 -1.51 -30.66 -1.26
CA VAL A 333 -0.80 -31.32 -0.16
C VAL A 333 0.03 -30.30 0.64
N ASP A 334 0.78 -29.44 -0.05
CA ASP A 334 1.61 -28.42 0.57
C ASP A 334 0.79 -27.46 1.45
N MET A 335 -0.34 -26.97 0.92
CA MET A 335 -1.21 -26.08 1.69
C MET A 335 -1.80 -26.75 2.93
N LEU A 336 -2.15 -28.05 2.87
CA LEU A 336 -2.62 -28.80 4.03
C LEU A 336 -1.57 -28.87 5.15
N ILE A 337 -0.29 -29.00 4.80
CA ILE A 337 0.82 -28.95 5.76
C ILE A 337 0.91 -27.54 6.36
N ASP A 338 0.91 -26.50 5.53
CA ASP A 338 1.04 -25.11 5.97
C ASP A 338 -0.12 -24.64 6.88
N VAL A 339 -1.33 -25.19 6.69
CA VAL A 339 -2.47 -24.96 7.62
C VAL A 339 -2.55 -25.96 8.79
N ARG A 340 -1.46 -26.69 9.07
CA ARG A 340 -1.33 -27.65 10.18
C ARG A 340 -2.35 -28.79 10.17
N GLN A 341 -2.72 -29.27 8.98
CA GLN A 341 -3.59 -30.44 8.80
C GLN A 341 -2.79 -31.64 8.29
N ALA A 342 -1.70 -31.97 8.99
CA ALA A 342 -0.72 -32.98 8.60
C ALA A 342 -1.32 -34.37 8.34
N GLU A 343 -2.30 -34.80 9.13
CA GLU A 343 -3.02 -36.07 8.90
C GLU A 343 -3.71 -36.10 7.53
N LYS A 344 -4.40 -35.01 7.17
CA LYS A 344 -5.05 -34.90 5.87
C LYS A 344 -4.03 -34.76 4.75
N ALA A 345 -2.94 -34.02 4.98
CA ALA A 345 -1.85 -33.88 4.02
C ALA A 345 -1.22 -35.24 3.70
N PHE A 346 -0.95 -36.05 4.73
CA PHE A 346 -0.38 -37.38 4.58
C PHE A 346 -1.30 -38.27 3.73
N GLY A 347 -2.58 -38.40 4.11
CA GLY A 347 -3.53 -39.23 3.37
C GLY A 347 -3.76 -38.75 1.93
N LEU A 348 -3.75 -37.43 1.69
CA LEU A 348 -3.82 -36.89 0.33
C LEU A 348 -2.56 -37.23 -0.47
N ALA A 349 -1.37 -37.06 0.12
CA ALA A 349 -0.11 -37.39 -0.54
C ALA A 349 -0.05 -38.87 -0.93
N GLU A 350 -0.54 -39.79 -0.08
CA GLU A 350 -0.63 -41.22 -0.42
C GLU A 350 -1.52 -41.48 -1.64
N ARG A 351 -2.72 -40.91 -1.64
CA ARG A 351 -3.66 -41.02 -2.76
C ARG A 351 -3.08 -40.45 -4.05
N THR A 352 -2.41 -39.31 -3.97
CA THR A 352 -1.84 -38.64 -5.14
C THR A 352 -0.61 -39.39 -5.68
N LEU A 353 0.25 -39.93 -4.82
CA LEU A 353 1.42 -40.72 -5.21
C LEU A 353 1.04 -42.03 -5.93
N ALA A 354 -0.13 -42.59 -5.67
CA ALA A 354 -0.64 -43.73 -6.45
C ALA A 354 -0.81 -43.41 -7.94
N ARG A 355 -1.04 -42.12 -8.28
CA ARG A 355 -1.15 -41.63 -9.66
C ARG A 355 0.15 -41.04 -10.19
N PHE A 356 0.97 -40.46 -9.32
CA PHE A 356 2.21 -39.76 -9.68
C PHE A 356 3.41 -40.27 -8.86
N PRO A 357 3.79 -41.55 -8.99
CA PRO A 357 4.80 -42.17 -8.14
C PRO A 357 6.23 -41.65 -8.37
N GLU A 358 6.47 -40.97 -9.49
CA GLU A 358 7.79 -40.43 -9.87
C GLU A 358 7.97 -38.96 -9.48
N SER A 359 7.08 -38.38 -8.66
CA SER A 359 7.21 -36.99 -8.19
C SER A 359 8.07 -36.91 -6.92
N PRO A 360 9.33 -36.44 -6.98
CA PRO A 360 10.17 -36.30 -5.80
C PRO A 360 9.56 -35.33 -4.77
N GLN A 361 8.95 -34.23 -5.24
CA GLN A 361 8.29 -33.26 -4.38
C GLN A 361 7.13 -33.85 -3.58
N LEU A 362 6.28 -34.71 -4.18
CA LEU A 362 5.19 -35.35 -3.44
C LEU A 362 5.70 -36.34 -2.39
N TRP A 363 6.79 -37.05 -2.68
CA TRP A 363 7.45 -37.91 -1.68
C TRP A 363 8.02 -37.09 -0.53
N TYR A 364 8.63 -35.94 -0.81
CA TYR A 364 9.09 -35.01 0.21
C TYR A 364 7.93 -34.47 1.08
N LEU A 365 6.83 -34.01 0.46
CA LEU A 365 5.65 -33.54 1.20
C LEU A 365 5.01 -34.65 2.04
N LYS A 366 4.94 -35.89 1.52
CA LYS A 366 4.51 -37.07 2.31
C LYS A 366 5.43 -37.26 3.52
N ALA A 367 6.74 -37.14 3.33
CA ALA A 367 7.71 -37.28 4.42
C ALA A 367 7.53 -36.23 5.51
N LEU A 368 7.31 -34.96 5.13
CA LEU A 368 7.00 -33.88 6.08
C LEU A 368 5.73 -34.18 6.89
N ALA A 369 4.62 -34.50 6.20
CA ALA A 369 3.36 -34.81 6.85
C ALA A 369 3.46 -36.04 7.77
N ALA A 370 4.21 -37.07 7.37
CA ALA A 370 4.49 -38.23 8.20
C ALA A 370 5.31 -37.88 9.45
N LYS A 371 6.30 -36.99 9.34
CA LYS A 371 7.09 -36.51 10.47
C LYS A 371 6.22 -35.75 11.48
N GLU A 372 5.42 -34.80 11.02
CA GLU A 372 4.55 -33.98 11.89
C GLU A 372 3.51 -34.81 12.65
N THR A 373 3.15 -35.97 12.10
CA THR A 373 2.20 -36.90 12.71
C THR A 373 2.85 -38.03 13.51
N GLY A 374 4.17 -37.99 13.70
CA GLY A 374 4.91 -38.98 14.49
C GLY A 374 5.18 -40.32 13.76
N ARG A 375 4.86 -40.44 12.47
CA ARG A 375 5.10 -41.63 11.64
C ARG A 375 6.54 -41.67 11.11
N LEU A 376 7.51 -41.69 12.03
CA LEU A 376 8.94 -41.52 11.70
C LEU A 376 9.47 -42.54 10.69
N SER A 377 9.07 -43.81 10.79
CA SER A 377 9.49 -44.85 9.85
C SER A 377 9.00 -44.59 8.42
N GLU A 378 7.79 -44.05 8.27
CA GLU A 378 7.25 -43.66 6.97
C GLU A 378 7.90 -42.40 6.45
N ALA A 379 8.15 -41.42 7.33
CA ALA A 379 8.86 -40.19 6.98
C ALA A 379 10.24 -40.50 6.39
N ARG A 380 11.01 -41.39 7.02
CA ARG A 380 12.32 -41.84 6.53
C ARG A 380 12.23 -42.50 5.15
N ARG A 381 11.28 -43.43 4.97
CA ARG A 381 11.09 -44.12 3.67
C ARG A 381 10.71 -43.14 2.56
N ALA A 382 9.80 -42.22 2.85
CA ALA A 382 9.35 -41.22 1.88
C ALA A 382 10.47 -40.23 1.53
N ALA A 383 11.25 -39.75 2.50
CA ALA A 383 12.40 -38.88 2.25
C ALA A 383 13.49 -39.60 1.43
N ALA A 384 13.79 -40.87 1.73
CA ALA A 384 14.72 -41.67 0.95
C ALA A 384 14.24 -41.87 -0.49
N ARG A 385 12.93 -42.08 -0.70
CA ARG A 385 12.35 -42.19 -2.05
C ARG A 385 12.43 -40.88 -2.82
N ALA A 386 12.19 -39.73 -2.17
CA ALA A 386 12.36 -38.41 -2.79
C ALA A 386 13.80 -38.21 -3.28
N LEU A 387 14.80 -38.53 -2.45
CA LEU A 387 16.23 -38.43 -2.81
C LEU A 387 16.69 -39.47 -3.84
N ALA A 388 16.07 -40.64 -3.88
CA ALA A 388 16.35 -41.63 -4.92
C ALA A 388 15.87 -41.16 -6.31
N LEU A 389 14.79 -40.38 -6.35
CA LEU A 389 14.24 -39.78 -7.58
C LEU A 389 14.98 -38.50 -7.97
N ASP A 390 15.35 -37.68 -6.99
CA ASP A 390 16.14 -36.45 -7.17
C ASP A 390 17.18 -36.31 -6.05
N PRO A 391 18.42 -36.77 -6.28
CA PRO A 391 19.50 -36.66 -5.30
C PRO A 391 19.87 -35.21 -4.93
N ALA A 392 19.50 -34.23 -5.76
CA ALA A 392 19.79 -32.81 -5.54
C ALA A 392 18.68 -32.09 -4.74
N HIS A 393 17.62 -32.79 -4.34
CA HIS A 393 16.52 -32.18 -3.58
C HIS A 393 16.96 -31.78 -2.17
N ALA A 394 17.33 -30.51 -2.02
CA ALA A 394 17.97 -29.98 -0.82
C ALA A 394 17.12 -30.14 0.46
N GLU A 395 15.81 -29.87 0.36
CA GLU A 395 14.88 -29.95 1.48
C GLU A 395 14.65 -31.39 1.95
N ALA A 396 14.50 -32.32 1.01
CA ALA A 396 14.41 -33.74 1.32
C ALA A 396 15.70 -34.26 1.98
N GLY A 397 16.87 -33.77 1.53
CA GLY A 397 18.17 -34.08 2.13
C GLY A 397 18.28 -33.61 3.58
N LYS A 398 17.92 -32.35 3.84
CA LYS A 398 17.87 -31.80 5.21
C LYS A 398 16.91 -32.57 6.11
N LEU A 399 15.72 -32.90 5.61
CA LEU A 399 14.73 -33.68 6.34
C LEU A 399 15.23 -35.09 6.67
N ALA A 400 15.85 -35.78 5.72
CA ALA A 400 16.41 -37.11 5.92
C ALA A 400 17.53 -37.12 6.97
N GLY A 401 18.42 -36.13 6.94
CA GLY A 401 19.44 -35.94 7.98
C GLY A 401 18.81 -35.79 9.36
N ALA A 402 17.84 -34.88 9.50
CA ALA A 402 17.14 -34.64 10.76
C ALA A 402 16.25 -35.80 11.25
N LEU A 403 16.03 -36.84 10.44
CA LEU A 403 15.31 -38.06 10.82
C LEU A 403 16.26 -39.22 11.17
N SER A 404 17.56 -39.08 10.86
CA SER A 404 18.59 -40.08 11.11
C SER A 404 19.28 -39.90 12.46
N ASP A 405 19.27 -38.67 12.96
CA ASP A 405 19.51 -38.32 14.37
C ASP A 405 18.30 -38.71 15.25
#